data_AF-A0A136LVV3-F1
#
_entry.id   AF-A0A136LVV3-F1
#
_cell.length_a   1.000
_cell.length_b   1.000
_cell.length_c   1.000
_cell.angle_alpha   90.00
_cell.angle_beta   90.00
_cell.angle_gamma   90.00
#
_symmetry.space_group_name_H-M   'P 1'
#
loop_
_entity.id
_entity.type
_entity.pdbx_description
1 polymer ?
#
loop_
_entity_poly.entity_id
_entity_poly.type
_entity_poly.pdbx_seq_one_letter_code
_entity_poly.pdbx_strand_id
1 'polypeptide(L)'
;MNLVIDFDSTIVGAETLEFLFAEAGAGDEVLRSVSAITDAGMNGEISFSESLRSRLSLLQLNEAELLSAAEKLKSHLSVSFVDVLPMLPLSSTYVVSGGFQQVLETVLVPLGFKPEQLFGNVLVFEQGVLAGLDDANPLAGNNGKIMVAESLGLSGTTIAVGDGSTDLEIFTAGAADRFIYYSEFVDRPAISSRTDLRAATFYEVLDIPENAPLESFVIPFRLASLASEIIHGILWTVR
;
A
#
# COMPACT_ATOMS: atom_id res chain seq x y z
N MET A 1 -16.70 4.51 -10.25
CA MET A 1 -15.57 3.71 -9.77
C MET A 1 -14.26 4.48 -9.82
N ASN A 2 -13.56 4.51 -8.70
CA ASN A 2 -12.16 4.93 -8.57
C ASN A 2 -11.33 3.73 -8.10
N LEU A 3 -10.07 3.65 -8.55
CA LEU A 3 -9.11 2.64 -8.13
C LEU A 3 -8.01 3.30 -7.31
N VAL A 4 -7.73 2.75 -6.13
CA VAL A 4 -6.55 3.08 -5.30
C VAL A 4 -5.70 1.82 -5.24
N ILE A 5 -4.58 1.83 -5.95
CA ILE A 5 -3.78 0.63 -6.20
C ILE A 5 -2.44 0.78 -5.47
N ASP A 6 -1.98 -0.27 -4.80
CA ASP A 6 -0.60 -0.33 -4.31
C ASP A 6 0.40 -0.48 -5.47
N PHE A 7 1.67 -0.27 -5.18
CA PHE A 7 2.75 -0.40 -6.13
C PHE A 7 3.59 -1.66 -5.88
N ASP A 8 4.25 -1.73 -4.73
CA ASP A 8 5.08 -2.86 -4.34
C ASP A 8 4.24 -4.13 -4.22
N SER A 9 4.77 -5.26 -4.69
CA SER A 9 4.08 -6.56 -4.74
C SER A 9 2.69 -6.55 -5.43
N THR A 10 2.36 -5.48 -6.16
CA THR A 10 1.07 -5.27 -6.84
C THR A 10 1.26 -4.86 -8.30
N ILE A 11 1.70 -3.63 -8.57
CA ILE A 11 2.02 -3.19 -9.94
C ILE A 11 3.40 -3.72 -10.37
N VAL A 12 4.33 -3.84 -9.42
CA VAL A 12 5.65 -4.43 -9.63
C VAL A 12 5.83 -5.68 -8.78
N GLY A 13 6.47 -6.70 -9.35
CA GLY A 13 6.82 -7.94 -8.67
C GLY A 13 8.10 -7.83 -7.83
N ALA A 14 8.21 -6.74 -7.06
CA ALA A 14 9.32 -6.47 -6.17
C ALA A 14 8.87 -5.53 -5.05
N GLU A 15 9.60 -5.58 -3.94
CA GLU A 15 9.55 -4.56 -2.89
C GLU A 15 10.57 -3.47 -3.25
N THR A 16 10.12 -2.23 -3.49
CA THR A 16 10.99 -1.14 -3.98
C THR A 16 12.24 -0.98 -3.12
N LEU A 17 12.11 -0.99 -1.79
CA LEU A 17 13.26 -0.75 -0.92
C LEU A 17 14.29 -1.89 -1.01
N GLU A 18 13.86 -3.15 -1.03
CA GLU A 18 14.76 -4.30 -1.21
C GLU A 18 15.46 -4.29 -2.57
N PHE A 19 14.72 -3.91 -3.61
CA PHE A 19 15.26 -3.73 -4.94
C PHE A 19 16.36 -2.65 -4.96
N LEU A 20 16.15 -1.52 -4.28
CA LEU A 20 17.18 -0.47 -4.15
C LEU A 20 18.44 -0.97 -3.44
N PHE A 21 18.30 -1.79 -2.39
CA PHE A 21 19.46 -2.40 -1.73
C PHE A 21 20.25 -3.31 -2.67
N ALA A 22 19.55 -4.14 -3.44
CA ALA A 22 20.20 -5.05 -4.39
C ALA A 22 20.95 -4.27 -5.48
N GLU A 23 20.33 -3.23 -6.02
CA GLU A 23 20.94 -2.36 -7.04
C GLU A 23 22.11 -1.52 -6.51
N ALA A 24 22.08 -1.14 -5.23
CA ALA A 24 23.21 -0.50 -4.54
C ALA A 24 24.36 -1.47 -4.21
N GLY A 25 24.23 -2.76 -4.55
CA GLY A 25 25.26 -3.77 -4.30
C GLY A 25 25.39 -4.17 -2.83
N ALA A 26 24.31 -4.08 -2.05
CA ALA A 26 24.29 -4.52 -0.67
C ALA A 26 24.61 -6.03 -0.57
N GLY A 27 25.39 -6.42 0.43
CA GLY A 27 25.74 -7.83 0.66
C GLY A 27 24.54 -8.67 1.13
N ASP A 28 24.61 -9.98 0.92
CA ASP A 28 23.55 -10.95 1.24
C ASP A 28 23.01 -10.87 2.67
N GLU A 29 23.86 -10.49 3.65
CA GLU A 29 23.43 -10.30 5.04
C GLU A 29 22.51 -9.10 5.22
N VAL A 30 22.82 -7.98 4.55
CA VAL A 30 22.00 -6.78 4.58
C VAL A 30 20.69 -7.05 3.87
N LEU A 31 20.72 -7.67 2.70
CA LEU A 31 19.49 -8.05 1.96
C LEU A 31 18.57 -8.95 2.79
N ARG A 32 19.12 -9.96 3.46
CA ARG A 32 18.33 -10.81 4.39
C ARG A 32 17.74 -10.02 5.56
N SER A 33 18.49 -9.06 6.09
CA SER A 33 18.00 -8.22 7.20
C SER A 33 16.88 -7.29 6.75
N VAL A 34 17.01 -6.67 5.58
CA VAL A 34 15.99 -5.79 4.99
C VAL A 34 14.71 -6.59 4.73
N SER A 35 14.82 -7.77 4.10
CA SER A 35 13.69 -8.64 3.82
C SER A 35 12.96 -9.08 5.10
N ALA A 36 13.69 -9.48 6.15
CA ALA A 36 13.08 -9.82 7.44
C ALA A 36 12.31 -8.64 8.08
N ILE A 37 12.83 -7.40 7.96
CA ILE A 37 12.14 -6.20 8.48
C ILE A 37 10.92 -5.84 7.61
N THR A 38 10.99 -6.05 6.29
CA THR A 38 9.85 -5.89 5.39
C THR A 38 8.73 -6.85 5.77
N ASP A 39 9.03 -8.15 5.92
CA ASP A 39 8.05 -9.17 6.27
C ASP A 39 7.39 -8.89 7.63
N ALA A 40 8.18 -8.53 8.64
CA ALA A 40 7.64 -8.15 9.95
C ALA A 40 6.70 -6.93 9.87
N GLY A 41 7.03 -5.95 9.03
CA GLY A 41 6.18 -4.77 8.80
C GLY A 41 4.88 -5.12 8.07
N MET A 42 4.96 -5.89 6.98
CA MET A 42 3.78 -6.26 6.17
C MET A 42 2.83 -7.20 6.93
N ASN A 43 3.37 -8.06 7.79
CA ASN A 43 2.59 -8.95 8.67
C ASN A 43 2.05 -8.25 9.94
N GLY A 44 2.42 -6.98 10.18
CA GLY A 44 1.95 -6.19 11.32
C GLY A 44 2.61 -6.52 12.66
N GLU A 45 3.78 -7.17 12.66
CA GLU A 45 4.56 -7.47 13.87
C GLU A 45 5.27 -6.23 14.42
N ILE A 46 5.67 -5.32 13.53
CA ILE A 46 6.20 -3.99 13.83
C ILE A 46 5.39 -2.93 13.08
N SER A 47 5.46 -1.68 13.54
CA SER A 47 4.76 -0.60 12.85
C SER A 47 5.38 -0.31 11.47
N PHE A 48 4.57 0.13 10.50
CA PHE A 48 5.05 0.51 9.17
C PHE A 48 6.18 1.55 9.26
N SER A 49 5.96 2.59 10.07
CA SER A 49 6.93 3.67 10.31
C SER A 49 8.26 3.18 10.89
N GLU A 50 8.23 2.18 11.77
CA GLU A 50 9.43 1.55 12.34
C GLU A 50 10.14 0.67 11.30
N SER A 51 9.39 -0.14 10.56
CA SER A 51 9.93 -0.96 9.47
C SER A 51 10.63 -0.12 8.40
N LEU A 52 9.99 0.97 7.96
CA LEU A 52 10.51 1.87 6.93
C LEU A 52 11.81 2.56 7.38
N ARG A 53 11.82 3.16 8.58
CA ARG A 53 13.00 3.88 9.10
C ARG A 53 14.17 2.94 9.36
N SER A 54 13.89 1.76 9.94
CA SER A 54 14.91 0.73 10.18
C SER A 54 15.61 0.33 8.89
N ARG A 55 14.84 0.04 7.83
CA ARG A 55 15.40 -0.34 6.52
C ARG A 55 16.14 0.83 5.87
N LEU A 56 15.57 2.03 5.84
CA LEU A 56 16.23 3.20 5.23
C LEU A 56 17.56 3.56 5.91
N SER A 57 17.70 3.34 7.22
CA SER A 57 18.94 3.61 7.94
C SER A 57 20.14 2.77 7.45
N LEU A 58 19.88 1.63 6.82
CA LEU A 58 20.89 0.74 6.26
C LEU A 58 21.25 1.10 4.81
N LEU A 59 20.44 1.93 4.15
CA LEU A 59 20.57 2.22 2.74
C LEU A 59 21.52 3.39 2.53
N GLN A 60 22.46 3.22 1.61
CA GLN A 60 23.37 4.27 1.16
C GLN A 60 23.25 4.36 -0.36
N LEU A 61 22.69 5.46 -0.85
CA LEU A 61 22.62 5.76 -2.28
C LEU A 61 22.55 7.27 -2.52
N ASN A 62 22.92 7.69 -3.72
CA ASN A 62 22.65 9.03 -4.25
C ASN A 62 21.41 9.05 -5.15
N GLU A 63 20.98 10.25 -5.53
CA GLU A 63 19.77 10.43 -6.35
C GLU A 63 19.89 9.81 -7.76
N ALA A 64 21.09 9.83 -8.37
CA ALA A 64 21.29 9.22 -9.67
C ALA A 64 21.21 7.68 -9.62
N GLU A 65 21.70 7.08 -8.53
CA GLU A 65 21.57 5.65 -8.27
C GLU A 65 20.10 5.26 -8.03
N LEU A 66 19.33 6.09 -7.30
CA LEU A 66 17.90 5.89 -7.12
C LEU A 66 17.16 5.84 -8.46
N LEU A 67 17.38 6.84 -9.31
CA LEU A 67 16.73 6.92 -10.62
C LEU A 67 17.19 5.79 -11.54
N SER A 68 18.48 5.42 -11.51
CA SER A 68 18.97 4.28 -12.28
C SER A 68 18.35 2.96 -11.83
N ALA A 69 18.11 2.77 -10.53
CA ALA A 69 17.43 1.59 -10.02
C ALA A 69 15.94 1.61 -10.42
N ALA A 70 15.27 2.76 -10.29
CA ALA A 70 13.88 2.90 -10.71
C ALA A 70 13.67 2.60 -12.21
N GLU A 71 14.62 2.97 -13.08
CA GLU A 71 14.59 2.58 -14.50
C GLU A 71 14.68 1.06 -14.71
N LYS A 72 15.50 0.36 -13.92
CA LYS A 72 15.60 -1.11 -13.98
C LYS A 72 14.36 -1.81 -13.42
N LEU A 73 13.72 -1.21 -12.42
CA LEU A 73 12.50 -1.73 -11.80
C LEU A 73 11.35 -1.88 -12.80
N LYS A 74 11.34 -1.12 -13.91
CA LYS A 74 10.37 -1.27 -15.01
C LYS A 74 10.32 -2.69 -15.58
N SER A 75 11.43 -3.45 -15.50
CA SER A 75 11.48 -4.86 -15.94
C SER A 75 10.72 -5.83 -15.01
N HIS A 76 10.31 -5.35 -13.83
CA HIS A 76 9.53 -6.09 -12.84
C HIS A 76 8.03 -5.73 -12.87
N LEU A 77 7.58 -4.90 -13.81
CA LEU A 77 6.16 -4.61 -13.97
C LEU A 77 5.35 -5.89 -14.20
N SER A 78 4.18 -5.96 -13.57
CA SER A 78 3.19 -7.01 -13.85
C SER A 78 2.83 -6.99 -15.32
N VAL A 79 2.96 -8.16 -15.96
CA VAL A 79 2.55 -8.34 -17.36
C VAL A 79 1.04 -8.08 -17.48
N SER A 80 0.26 -8.58 -16.52
CA SER A 80 -1.19 -8.37 -16.53
C SER A 80 -1.56 -6.90 -16.33
N PHE A 81 -0.84 -6.14 -15.50
CA PHE A 81 -1.04 -4.70 -15.36
C PHE A 81 -0.81 -3.97 -16.68
N VAL A 82 0.34 -4.22 -17.32
CA VAL A 82 0.72 -3.58 -18.57
C VAL A 82 -0.30 -3.88 -19.67
N ASP A 83 -0.77 -5.13 -19.76
CA ASP A 83 -1.75 -5.55 -20.74
C ASP A 83 -3.12 -4.88 -20.56
N VAL A 84 -3.52 -4.58 -19.32
CA VAL A 84 -4.80 -3.91 -19.05
C VAL A 84 -4.73 -2.39 -19.02
N LEU A 85 -3.54 -1.77 -19.09
CA LEU A 85 -3.38 -0.30 -19.11
C LEU A 85 -4.33 0.41 -20.09
N PRO A 86 -4.53 -0.07 -21.34
CA PRO A 86 -5.45 0.58 -22.27
C PRO A 86 -6.92 0.55 -21.85
N MET A 87 -7.28 -0.37 -20.95
CA MET A 87 -8.63 -0.59 -20.44
C MET A 87 -8.85 0.03 -19.05
N LEU A 88 -7.78 0.37 -18.34
CA LEU A 88 -7.86 1.02 -17.03
C LEU A 88 -8.47 2.43 -17.16
N PRO A 89 -9.38 2.81 -16.25
CA PRO A 89 -9.88 4.18 -16.18
C PRO A 89 -8.80 5.07 -15.56
N LEU A 90 -7.74 5.36 -16.31
CA LEU A 90 -6.54 6.04 -15.79
C LEU A 90 -6.89 7.36 -15.09
N SER A 91 -7.85 8.15 -15.57
CA SER A 91 -8.27 9.41 -14.93
C SER A 91 -8.85 9.26 -13.51
N SER A 92 -9.25 8.05 -13.14
CA SER A 92 -9.84 7.69 -11.84
C SER A 92 -9.04 6.58 -11.16
N THR A 93 -7.79 6.38 -11.57
CA THR A 93 -6.86 5.43 -10.97
C THR A 93 -5.74 6.20 -10.28
N TYR A 94 -5.48 5.84 -9.03
CA TYR A 94 -4.49 6.45 -8.16
C TYR A 94 -3.58 5.36 -7.61
N VAL A 95 -2.29 5.65 -7.52
CA VAL A 95 -1.31 4.74 -6.92
C VAL A 95 -0.88 5.30 -5.58
N VAL A 96 -1.12 4.55 -4.51
CA VAL A 96 -0.82 4.95 -3.13
C VAL A 96 0.04 3.87 -2.50
N SER A 97 1.31 4.18 -2.27
CA SER A 97 2.31 3.18 -1.89
C SER A 97 3.15 3.60 -0.68
N GLY A 98 3.61 2.60 0.07
CA GLY A 98 4.68 2.77 1.06
C GLY A 98 6.07 2.94 0.43
N GLY A 99 6.22 2.72 -0.88
CA GLY A 99 7.43 2.99 -1.66
C GLY A 99 7.71 4.49 -1.83
N PHE A 100 8.43 4.88 -2.89
CA PHE A 100 8.96 6.24 -3.03
C PHE A 100 8.40 6.99 -4.24
N GLN A 101 8.03 8.27 -4.05
CA GLN A 101 7.49 9.16 -5.08
C GLN A 101 8.37 9.22 -6.32
N GLN A 102 9.69 9.39 -6.13
CA GLN A 102 10.65 9.46 -7.23
C GLN A 102 10.67 8.16 -8.07
N VAL A 103 10.49 7.01 -7.43
CA VAL A 103 10.44 5.69 -8.09
C VAL A 103 9.12 5.54 -8.85
N LEU A 104 7.99 5.84 -8.19
CA LEU A 104 6.65 5.81 -8.77
C LEU A 104 6.59 6.65 -10.05
N GLU A 105 7.06 7.90 -10.00
CA GLU A 105 7.06 8.79 -11.15
C GLU A 105 7.92 8.25 -12.29
N THR A 106 9.12 7.76 -11.98
CA THR A 106 10.03 7.17 -12.98
C THR A 106 9.40 5.98 -13.69
N VAL A 107 8.66 5.14 -12.97
CA VAL A 107 8.06 3.91 -13.50
C VAL A 107 6.72 4.17 -14.20
N LEU A 108 5.84 4.97 -13.63
CA LEU A 108 4.41 5.05 -14.02
C LEU A 108 4.07 6.24 -14.92
N VAL A 109 4.81 7.35 -14.87
CA VAL A 109 4.57 8.48 -15.79
C VAL A 109 4.74 8.07 -17.26
N PRO A 110 5.76 7.25 -17.64
CA PRO A 110 5.86 6.73 -19.00
C PRO A 110 4.67 5.85 -19.44
N LEU A 111 3.91 5.30 -18.49
CA LEU A 111 2.73 4.47 -18.72
C LEU A 111 1.42 5.30 -18.81
N GLY A 112 1.51 6.62 -18.69
CA GLY A 112 0.38 7.55 -18.85
C GLY A 112 -0.24 8.06 -17.55
N PHE A 113 0.28 7.66 -16.39
CA PHE A 113 -0.11 8.25 -15.11
C PHE A 113 0.39 9.69 -15.01
N LYS A 114 -0.38 10.56 -14.34
CA LYS A 114 0.07 11.91 -14.00
C LYS A 114 0.68 11.93 -12.59
N PRO A 115 1.65 12.83 -12.31
CA PRO A 115 2.23 12.96 -10.97
C PRO A 115 1.19 13.16 -9.86
N GLU A 116 0.08 13.86 -10.14
CA GLU A 116 -0.99 14.10 -9.16
C GLU A 116 -1.81 12.84 -8.80
N GLN A 117 -1.53 11.72 -9.46
CA GLN A 117 -2.17 10.42 -9.21
C GLN A 117 -1.25 9.45 -8.47
N LEU A 118 0.00 9.85 -8.22
CA LEU A 118 1.05 9.02 -7.64
C LEU A 118 1.40 9.56 -6.27
N PHE A 119 1.30 8.70 -5.27
CA PHE A 119 1.55 9.04 -3.87
C PHE A 119 2.48 8.02 -3.25
N GLY A 120 3.73 8.43 -3.00
CA GLY A 120 4.73 7.66 -2.26
C GLY A 120 5.41 8.50 -1.18
N ASN A 121 6.27 7.85 -0.40
CA ASN A 121 7.22 8.54 0.47
C ASN A 121 8.19 9.37 -0.36
N VAL A 122 8.63 10.52 0.17
CA VAL A 122 9.60 11.37 -0.53
C VAL A 122 10.96 11.19 0.13
N LEU A 123 11.93 10.66 -0.61
CA LEU A 123 13.31 10.58 -0.13
C LEU A 123 13.95 11.97 -0.14
N VAL A 124 14.72 12.27 0.90
CA VAL A 124 15.44 13.54 1.06
C VAL A 124 16.94 13.28 0.89
N PHE A 125 17.57 14.06 0.03
CA PHE A 125 19.00 14.00 -0.25
C PHE A 125 19.70 15.27 0.25
N GLU A 126 20.77 15.10 1.02
CA GLU A 126 21.63 16.19 1.47
C GLU A 126 23.06 15.94 0.99
N GLN A 127 23.72 16.97 0.46
CA GLN A 127 25.09 16.86 -0.07
C GLN A 127 25.27 15.72 -1.11
N GLY A 128 24.20 15.37 -1.82
CA GLY A 128 24.20 14.32 -2.84
C GLY A 128 24.07 12.89 -2.31
N VAL A 129 23.80 12.69 -1.02
CA VAL A 129 23.56 11.37 -0.42
C VAL A 129 22.21 11.31 0.27
N LEU A 130 21.62 10.11 0.35
CA LEU A 130 20.38 9.88 1.07
C LEU A 130 20.53 10.31 2.54
N ALA A 131 19.70 11.27 2.97
CA ALA A 131 19.66 11.77 4.34
C ALA A 131 18.46 11.21 5.12
N GLY A 132 17.41 10.78 4.43
CA GLY A 132 16.21 10.22 5.05
C GLY A 132 14.98 10.36 4.15
N LEU A 133 13.83 10.63 4.77
CA LEU A 133 12.57 10.89 4.09
C LEU A 133 11.90 12.15 4.64
N ASP A 134 10.94 12.70 3.89
CA ASP A 134 10.10 13.80 4.35
C ASP A 134 9.12 13.30 5.43
N ASP A 135 9.44 13.58 6.71
CA ASP A 135 8.62 13.19 7.86
C ASP A 135 7.25 13.90 7.89
N ALA A 136 7.04 14.97 7.12
CA ALA A 136 5.73 15.62 7.01
C ALA A 136 4.79 14.87 6.04
N ASN A 137 5.32 13.97 5.21
CA ASN A 137 4.51 13.15 4.31
C ASN A 137 3.69 12.13 5.13
N PRO A 138 2.35 12.07 4.96
CA PRO A 138 1.52 11.10 5.68
C PRO A 138 1.98 9.64 5.52
N LEU A 139 2.54 9.29 4.36
CA LEU A 139 3.03 7.94 4.04
C LEU A 139 4.29 7.56 4.83
N ALA A 140 4.93 8.50 5.54
CA ALA A 140 6.03 8.23 6.48
C ALA A 140 5.52 7.67 7.82
N GLY A 141 4.24 7.89 8.08
CA GLY A 141 3.52 7.56 9.31
C GLY A 141 2.70 6.28 9.21
N ASN A 142 2.23 5.81 10.35
CA ASN A 142 1.18 4.79 10.39
C ASN A 142 -0.12 5.37 9.84
N ASN A 143 -0.97 4.54 9.23
CA ASN A 143 -2.22 4.94 8.56
C ASN A 143 -2.02 5.93 7.38
N GLY A 144 -0.79 6.09 6.87
CA GLY A 144 -0.51 7.04 5.79
C GLY A 144 -1.36 6.80 4.54
N LYS A 145 -1.51 5.53 4.13
CA LYS A 145 -2.37 5.15 2.99
C LYS A 145 -3.84 5.55 3.21
N ILE A 146 -4.35 5.44 4.44
CA ILE A 146 -5.71 5.89 4.80
C ILE A 146 -5.82 7.41 4.63
N MET A 147 -4.90 8.17 5.22
CA MET A 147 -4.94 9.64 5.17
C MET A 147 -4.86 10.15 3.72
N VAL A 148 -4.00 9.53 2.90
CA VAL A 148 -3.90 9.86 1.48
C VAL A 148 -5.21 9.55 0.77
N ALA A 149 -5.74 8.33 0.91
CA ALA A 149 -6.99 7.93 0.26
C ALA A 149 -8.17 8.85 0.61
N GLU A 150 -8.31 9.25 1.89
CA GLU A 150 -9.33 10.22 2.32
C GLU A 150 -9.11 11.61 1.70
N SER A 151 -7.86 12.06 1.62
CA SER A 151 -7.51 13.38 1.09
C SER A 151 -7.81 13.55 -0.41
N LEU A 152 -7.92 12.45 -1.16
CA LEU A 152 -8.26 12.47 -2.58
C LEU A 152 -9.68 13.01 -2.84
N GLY A 153 -10.58 12.98 -1.84
CA GLY A 153 -11.93 13.53 -1.96
C GLY A 153 -12.75 12.91 -3.09
N LEU A 154 -12.52 11.62 -3.36
CA LEU A 154 -13.11 10.91 -4.49
C LEU A 154 -14.63 10.77 -4.33
N SER A 155 -15.34 10.88 -5.45
CA SER A 155 -16.80 10.67 -5.49
C SER A 155 -17.15 9.34 -6.16
N GLY A 156 -18.22 8.70 -5.69
CA GLY A 156 -18.60 7.35 -6.13
C GLY A 156 -17.77 6.24 -5.47
N THR A 157 -17.95 5.00 -5.92
CA THR A 157 -17.31 3.82 -5.34
C THR A 157 -15.80 3.87 -5.49
N THR A 158 -15.07 3.69 -4.39
CA THR A 158 -13.61 3.55 -4.35
C THR A 158 -13.23 2.12 -4.02
N ILE A 159 -12.35 1.53 -4.83
CA ILE A 159 -11.86 0.17 -4.66
C ILE A 159 -10.37 0.23 -4.39
N ALA A 160 -9.95 -0.23 -3.22
CA ALA A 160 -8.54 -0.43 -2.88
C ALA A 160 -8.06 -1.78 -3.45
N VAL A 161 -6.86 -1.82 -4.00
CA VAL A 161 -6.23 -3.03 -4.58
C VAL A 161 -4.79 -3.13 -4.05
N GLY A 162 -4.45 -4.24 -3.42
CA GLY A 162 -3.10 -4.48 -2.91
C GLY A 162 -2.96 -5.83 -2.21
N ASP A 163 -1.73 -6.20 -1.86
CA ASP A 163 -1.40 -7.47 -1.18
C ASP A 163 -1.27 -7.32 0.34
N GLY A 164 -1.08 -6.09 0.84
CA GLY A 164 -0.64 -5.83 2.20
C GLY A 164 -1.75 -5.53 3.22
N SER A 165 -1.34 -5.54 4.49
CA SER A 165 -2.16 -5.08 5.61
C SER A 165 -2.53 -3.60 5.48
N THR A 166 -1.60 -2.76 5.01
CA THR A 166 -1.83 -1.31 4.83
C THR A 166 -2.87 -0.97 3.77
N ASP A 167 -3.10 -1.87 2.81
CA ASP A 167 -4.08 -1.69 1.72
C ASP A 167 -5.48 -2.09 2.18
N LEU A 168 -5.55 -3.19 2.94
CA LEU A 168 -6.76 -3.58 3.66
C LEU A 168 -7.19 -2.50 4.67
N GLU A 169 -6.24 -1.80 5.28
CA GLU A 169 -6.51 -0.70 6.22
C GLU A 169 -7.30 0.45 5.57
N ILE A 170 -7.06 0.77 4.29
CA ILE A 170 -7.84 1.78 3.54
C ILE A 170 -9.34 1.43 3.58
N PHE A 171 -9.67 0.16 3.32
CA PHE A 171 -11.05 -0.32 3.34
C PHE A 171 -11.62 -0.40 4.77
N THR A 172 -10.88 -1.00 5.71
CA THR A 172 -11.39 -1.18 7.08
C THR A 172 -11.56 0.14 7.85
N ALA A 173 -10.83 1.19 7.47
CA ALA A 173 -11.02 2.55 7.98
C ALA A 173 -12.21 3.27 7.33
N GLY A 174 -12.77 2.75 6.24
CA GLY A 174 -13.86 3.36 5.48
C GLY A 174 -13.42 4.37 4.42
N ALA A 175 -12.12 4.43 4.11
CA ALA A 175 -11.57 5.28 3.04
C ALA A 175 -11.71 4.65 1.65
N ALA A 176 -12.06 3.36 1.56
CA ALA A 176 -12.52 2.69 0.36
C ALA A 176 -13.79 1.87 0.65
N ASP A 177 -14.64 1.71 -0.35
CA ASP A 177 -15.88 0.93 -0.26
C ASP A 177 -15.63 -0.59 -0.40
N ARG A 178 -14.50 -0.95 -1.03
CA ARG A 178 -14.12 -2.34 -1.31
C ARG A 178 -12.61 -2.50 -1.25
N PHE A 179 -12.17 -3.72 -0.97
CA PHE A 179 -10.77 -4.13 -1.05
C PHE A 179 -10.64 -5.42 -1.86
N ILE A 180 -9.85 -5.37 -2.94
CA ILE A 180 -9.44 -6.54 -3.71
C ILE A 180 -8.05 -6.95 -3.22
N TYR A 181 -7.97 -8.14 -2.63
CA TYR A 181 -6.70 -8.73 -2.28
C TYR A 181 -5.97 -9.21 -3.54
N TYR A 182 -4.80 -8.63 -3.81
CA TYR A 182 -3.98 -8.95 -4.97
C TYR A 182 -2.90 -9.97 -4.62
N SER A 183 -2.73 -11.00 -5.45
CA SER A 183 -1.86 -12.13 -5.12
C SER A 183 -0.99 -12.63 -6.28
N GLU A 184 -0.73 -11.80 -7.31
CA GLU A 184 0.13 -12.22 -8.44
C GLU A 184 1.55 -12.59 -7.98
N PHE A 185 2.11 -11.80 -7.05
CA PHE A 185 3.51 -11.93 -6.64
C PHE A 185 3.70 -12.54 -5.25
N VAL A 186 2.83 -12.18 -4.31
CA VAL A 186 2.94 -12.60 -2.90
C VAL A 186 1.56 -13.02 -2.38
N ASP A 187 1.48 -14.21 -1.79
CA ASP A 187 0.30 -14.63 -1.01
C ASP A 187 0.56 -14.44 0.49
N ARG A 188 -0.33 -13.70 1.15
CA ARG A 188 -0.32 -13.37 2.58
C ARG A 188 -1.59 -13.94 3.21
N PRO A 189 -1.57 -15.17 3.75
CA PRO A 189 -2.75 -15.83 4.31
C PRO A 189 -3.50 -15.01 5.38
N ALA A 190 -2.76 -14.19 6.14
CA ALA A 190 -3.33 -13.29 7.16
C ALA A 190 -4.20 -12.17 6.57
N ILE A 191 -3.95 -11.77 5.31
CA ILE A 191 -4.70 -10.73 4.60
C ILE A 191 -5.78 -11.38 3.72
N SER A 192 -5.42 -12.42 2.97
CA SER A 192 -6.35 -13.09 2.06
C SER A 192 -7.56 -13.68 2.80
N SER A 193 -7.39 -14.15 4.04
CA SER A 193 -8.50 -14.62 4.89
C SER A 193 -9.47 -13.54 5.38
N ARG A 194 -9.19 -12.25 5.12
CA ARG A 194 -10.00 -11.10 5.57
C ARG A 194 -10.86 -10.48 4.47
N THR A 195 -10.80 -10.98 3.24
CA THR A 195 -11.64 -10.54 2.12
C THR A 195 -11.94 -11.70 1.16
N ASP A 196 -13.14 -11.68 0.60
CA ASP A 196 -13.58 -12.63 -0.44
C ASP A 196 -13.28 -12.12 -1.85
N LEU A 197 -13.03 -10.81 -2.01
CA LEU A 197 -12.61 -10.23 -3.29
C LEU A 197 -11.12 -10.44 -3.47
N ARG A 198 -10.76 -11.25 -4.46
CA ARG A 198 -9.38 -11.62 -4.74
C ARG A 198 -9.10 -11.54 -6.23
N ALA A 199 -7.89 -11.16 -6.58
CA ALA A 199 -7.40 -11.15 -7.94
C ALA A 199 -5.96 -11.66 -7.99
N ALA A 200 -5.70 -12.66 -8.82
CA ALA A 200 -4.34 -13.15 -9.10
C ALA A 200 -3.70 -12.44 -10.30
N THR A 201 -4.47 -11.65 -11.04
CA THR A 201 -4.02 -10.84 -12.18
C THR A 201 -4.85 -9.56 -12.30
N PHE A 202 -4.34 -8.56 -12.99
CA PHE A 202 -5.11 -7.33 -13.26
C PHE A 202 -6.31 -7.53 -14.20
N TYR A 203 -6.37 -8.62 -14.97
CA TYR A 203 -7.60 -8.96 -15.72
C TYR A 203 -8.75 -9.22 -14.75
N GLU A 204 -8.50 -9.98 -13.68
CA GLU A 204 -9.49 -10.27 -12.63
C GLU A 204 -9.89 -9.02 -11.85
N VAL A 205 -8.96 -8.08 -11.63
CA VAL A 205 -9.27 -6.77 -11.01
C VAL A 205 -10.33 -6.03 -11.82
N LEU A 206 -10.23 -6.04 -13.16
CA LEU A 206 -11.21 -5.36 -14.03
C LEU A 206 -12.53 -6.13 -14.17
N ASP A 207 -12.51 -7.45 -14.01
CA ASP A 207 -13.69 -8.30 -14.14
C ASP A 207 -14.58 -8.28 -12.87
N ILE A 208 -14.06 -7.85 -11.71
CA ILE A 208 -14.84 -7.74 -10.48
C ILE A 208 -15.88 -6.62 -10.63
N PRO A 209 -17.20 -6.93 -10.58
CA PRO A 209 -18.23 -5.92 -10.73
C PRO A 209 -18.22 -4.91 -9.58
N GLU A 210 -18.38 -3.63 -9.88
CA GLU A 210 -18.49 -2.54 -8.87
C GLU A 210 -19.58 -2.82 -7.81
N ASN A 211 -20.60 -3.61 -8.18
CA ASN A 211 -21.74 -3.98 -7.33
C ASN A 211 -21.72 -5.45 -6.86
N ALA A 212 -20.59 -6.16 -6.96
CA ALA A 212 -20.51 -7.53 -6.46
C ALA A 212 -21.01 -7.59 -5.00
N PRO A 213 -21.91 -8.52 -4.64
CA PRO A 213 -22.36 -8.63 -3.26
C PRO A 213 -21.15 -8.91 -2.37
N LEU A 214 -20.93 -8.07 -1.35
CA LEU A 214 -20.02 -8.41 -0.26
C LEU A 214 -20.76 -9.49 0.54
N GLU A 215 -20.38 -10.77 0.36
CA GLU A 215 -20.84 -11.77 1.32
C GLU A 215 -20.27 -11.41 2.69
N SER A 216 -21.14 -11.50 3.68
CA SER A 216 -21.06 -10.79 4.94
C SER A 216 -19.92 -11.26 5.84
N PHE A 217 -18.86 -10.47 6.08
CA PHE A 217 -18.22 -10.41 7.42
C PHE A 217 -17.52 -9.07 7.69
N VAL A 218 -18.06 -8.36 8.68
CA VAL A 218 -17.34 -7.40 9.52
C VAL A 218 -16.64 -8.21 10.61
N ILE A 219 -15.30 -8.26 10.64
CA ILE A 219 -14.59 -8.71 11.85
C ILE A 219 -14.79 -7.64 12.93
N PRO A 220 -15.28 -7.99 14.13
CA PRO A 220 -15.66 -6.99 15.13
C PRO A 220 -14.39 -6.45 15.82
N PHE A 221 -14.01 -5.21 15.51
CA PHE A 221 -13.03 -4.46 16.31
C PHE A 221 -13.53 -3.06 16.64
N ARG A 222 -14.57 -2.98 17.48
CA ARG A 222 -14.80 -1.87 18.40
C ARG A 222 -15.52 -2.35 19.67
N LEU A 223 -14.75 -2.91 20.59
CA LEU A 223 -15.02 -2.76 22.02
C LEU A 223 -13.99 -1.79 22.60
N ALA A 224 -14.20 -0.51 22.34
CA ALA A 224 -13.66 0.57 23.16
C ALA A 224 -14.55 1.81 22.96
N SER A 225 -15.12 2.29 24.06
CA SER A 225 -15.94 3.52 24.21
C SER A 225 -17.44 3.46 23.88
N LEU A 226 -18.21 2.62 24.58
CA LEU A 226 -19.56 2.97 25.11
C LEU A 226 -20.13 1.79 25.94
N ALA A 227 -19.41 1.41 26.99
CA ALA A 227 -19.94 0.58 28.06
C ALA A 227 -19.58 1.25 29.39
N SER A 228 -20.26 2.36 29.71
CA SER A 228 -20.30 2.85 31.10
C SER A 228 -21.64 3.46 31.55
N GLU A 229 -22.69 3.52 30.72
CA GLU A 229 -23.93 4.21 31.15
C GLU A 229 -25.26 3.44 31.09
N ILE A 230 -25.32 2.14 30.76
CA ILE A 230 -26.60 1.39 30.88
C ILE A 230 -26.43 -0.01 31.51
N ILE A 231 -25.55 -0.13 32.51
CA ILE A 231 -25.64 -1.20 33.53
C ILE A 231 -25.60 -0.56 34.95
N HIS A 232 -26.24 0.59 35.11
CA HIS A 232 -26.68 1.12 36.41
C HIS A 232 -28.21 1.25 36.52
N GLY A 233 -28.97 0.68 35.57
CA GLY A 233 -30.42 0.46 35.70
C GLY A 233 -30.75 -0.79 36.51
N ILE A 234 -30.14 -0.93 37.68
CA ILE A 234 -30.53 -1.92 38.70
C ILE A 234 -31.76 -1.38 39.43
N LEU A 235 -32.78 -2.24 39.54
CA LEU A 235 -33.84 -2.23 40.55
C LEU A 235 -34.88 -1.09 40.48
N TRP A 236 -36.11 -1.44 40.92
CA TRP A 236 -37.38 -0.71 40.89
C TRP A 236 -38.14 -0.91 39.57
N THR A 237 -39.12 -1.81 39.51
CA THR A 237 -40.45 -1.47 40.06
C THR A 237 -41.19 -2.72 40.52
N VAL A 238 -41.51 -2.72 41.82
CA VAL A 238 -42.61 -3.48 42.44
C VAL A 238 -43.93 -2.95 41.90
N ARG A 239 -44.79 -3.81 41.38
CA ARG A 239 -46.23 -3.89 41.71
C ARG A 239 -46.85 -5.15 41.14
#